data_AF-A0A518WR64-F1
#
_entry.id   AF-A0A518WR64-F1
#
_cell.length_a   1.000
_cell.length_b   1.000
_cell.length_c   1.000
_cell.angle_alpha   90.00
_cell.angle_beta   90.00
_cell.angle_gamma   90.00
#
_symmetry.space_group_name_H-M   'P 1'
#
loop_
_entity.id
_entity.type
_entity.pdbx_description
1 polymer ?
#
loop_
_entity_poly.entity_id
_entity_poly.type
_entity_poly.pdbx_seq_one_letter_code
_entity_poly.pdbx_strand_id
1 'polypeptide(L)'
;MVAVVPPARPRKLAKVPFVELADGRLQGVVSSGSDIERVYVSSVTAGSHAYHCSTNNNRPCGGLRGAPCKHLEALADEAVLQYGVDRVARYLRVDAGDGTQTGVDLLSRLDARHEPTSAAVVFSRFLRHLAYLELPTSTTALPELHWFPSTGAGR
;
A
#
# COMPACT_ATOMS: atom_id res chain seq x y z
N MET A 1 8.16 19.46 -19.15
CA MET A 1 8.11 19.86 -17.74
C MET A 1 8.41 18.62 -16.91
N VAL A 2 9.54 18.59 -16.20
CA VAL A 2 9.89 17.43 -15.36
C VAL A 2 8.95 17.43 -14.16
N ALA A 3 8.18 16.37 -13.97
CA ALA A 3 7.35 16.21 -12.78
C ALA A 3 8.27 15.95 -11.59
N VAL A 4 8.53 16.97 -10.78
CA VAL A 4 9.17 16.81 -9.48
C VAL A 4 8.18 16.06 -8.60
N VAL A 5 8.55 14.85 -8.16
CA VAL A 5 7.74 14.09 -7.21
C VAL A 5 7.74 14.88 -5.90
N PRO A 6 6.57 15.29 -5.38
CA PRO A 6 6.51 15.98 -4.10
C PRO A 6 7.17 15.13 -3.01
N PRO A 7 7.84 15.76 -2.03
CA PRO A 7 8.53 15.05 -0.97
C PRO A 7 7.57 14.11 -0.23
N ALA A 8 8.08 12.93 0.15
CA ALA A 8 7.30 11.91 0.84
C ALA A 8 6.70 12.50 2.13
N ARG A 9 5.38 12.40 2.27
CA ARG A 9 4.68 12.87 3.46
C ARG A 9 5.06 12.00 4.67
N PRO A 10 5.12 12.57 5.90
CA PRO A 10 5.36 11.80 7.11
C PRO A 10 4.33 10.66 7.23
N ARG A 11 4.83 9.43 7.40
CA ARG A 11 4.00 8.21 7.46
C ARG A 11 3.80 7.75 8.89
N LYS A 12 2.60 7.24 9.20
CA LYS A 12 2.34 6.54 10.46
C LYS A 12 2.76 5.08 10.35
N LEU A 13 4.07 4.84 10.29
CA LEU A 13 4.65 3.49 10.10
C LEU A 13 4.21 2.47 11.16
N ALA A 14 3.93 2.94 12.39
CA ALA A 14 3.39 2.09 13.45
C ALA A 14 2.00 1.50 13.11
N LYS A 15 1.24 2.14 12.22
CA LYS A 15 -0.11 1.70 11.83
C LYS A 15 -0.12 0.89 10.54
N VAL A 16 0.49 1.42 9.48
CA VAL A 16 0.62 0.76 8.18
C VAL A 16 2.11 0.76 7.79
N PRO A 17 2.89 -0.21 8.28
CA PRO A 17 4.32 -0.26 7.99
C PRO A 17 4.60 -0.43 6.50
N PHE A 18 3.71 -1.10 5.76
CA PHE A 18 3.95 -1.43 4.36
C PHE A 18 2.67 -1.34 3.53
N VAL A 19 2.77 -0.66 2.39
CA VAL A 19 1.73 -0.58 1.37
C VAL A 19 2.42 -0.47 0.02
N GLU A 20 1.84 -1.07 -1.00
CA GLU A 20 2.32 -0.99 -2.37
C GLU A 20 1.18 -1.19 -3.38
N LEU A 21 1.42 -0.70 -4.59
CA LEU A 21 0.67 -1.03 -5.79
C LEU A 21 1.56 -1.95 -6.63
N ALA A 22 1.38 -3.25 -6.50
CA ALA A 22 2.22 -4.25 -7.18
C ALA A 22 1.41 -5.49 -7.58
N ASP A 23 1.86 -6.18 -8.63
CA ASP A 23 1.31 -7.48 -9.06
C ASP A 23 -0.23 -7.46 -9.25
N GLY A 24 -0.77 -6.35 -9.76
CA GLY A 24 -2.21 -6.16 -9.97
C GLY A 24 -3.03 -5.96 -8.69
N ARG A 25 -2.40 -5.69 -7.55
CA ARG A 25 -3.08 -5.48 -6.26
C ARG A 25 -2.63 -4.22 -5.54
N LEU A 26 -3.57 -3.56 -4.87
CA LEU A 26 -3.25 -2.75 -3.70
C LEU A 26 -3.03 -3.74 -2.55
N GLN A 27 -1.83 -3.78 -1.98
CA GLN A 27 -1.50 -4.77 -0.96
C GLN A 27 -0.56 -4.20 0.09
N GLY A 28 -0.56 -4.80 1.29
CA GLY A 28 0.34 -4.38 2.34
C GLY A 28 0.14 -5.07 3.67
N VAL A 29 0.75 -4.48 4.69
CA VAL A 29 0.76 -4.96 6.06
C VAL A 29 0.29 -3.86 7.00
N VAL A 30 -0.64 -4.21 7.88
CA VAL A 30 -1.28 -3.30 8.86
C VAL A 30 -1.07 -3.87 10.26
N SER A 31 -0.69 -3.03 11.22
CA SER A 31 -0.46 -3.49 12.60
C SER A 31 -1.78 -3.88 13.29
N SER A 32 -1.72 -4.91 14.16
CA SER A 32 -2.89 -5.34 14.94
C SER A 32 -3.33 -4.30 15.97
N GLY A 33 -2.44 -3.42 16.41
CA GLY A 33 -2.68 -2.42 17.46
C GLY A 33 -2.83 -2.97 18.88
N SER A 34 -3.14 -4.27 19.03
CA SER A 34 -3.30 -4.97 20.30
C SER A 34 -2.15 -5.92 20.65
N ASP A 35 -1.29 -6.21 19.67
CA ASP A 35 -0.20 -7.17 19.78
C ASP A 35 0.84 -6.78 18.74
N ILE A 36 2.09 -6.62 19.19
CA ILE A 36 3.19 -6.15 18.35
C ILE A 36 3.70 -7.24 17.40
N GLU A 37 3.54 -8.52 17.75
CA GLU A 37 3.97 -9.66 16.94
C GLU A 37 2.93 -10.03 15.87
N ARG A 38 1.72 -9.49 15.99
CA ARG A 38 0.62 -9.74 15.06
C ARG A 38 0.44 -8.58 14.10
N VAL A 39 0.51 -8.92 12.83
CA VAL A 39 0.15 -8.02 11.72
C VAL A 39 -0.91 -8.65 10.85
N TYR A 40 -1.67 -7.80 10.17
CA TYR A 40 -2.64 -8.18 9.16
C TYR A 40 -2.07 -7.93 7.78
N VAL A 41 -2.17 -8.92 6.92
CA VAL A 41 -1.84 -8.84 5.51
C VAL A 41 -3.14 -8.60 4.77
N SER A 42 -3.22 -7.50 4.04
CA SER A 42 -4.44 -7.02 3.39
C SER A 42 -4.17 -6.77 1.91
N SER A 43 -5.15 -7.10 1.06
CA SER A 43 -5.05 -6.87 -0.37
C SER A 43 -6.39 -6.62 -1.03
N VAL A 44 -6.38 -5.83 -2.11
CA VAL A 44 -7.49 -5.61 -3.05
C VAL A 44 -6.96 -5.79 -4.47
N THR A 45 -7.59 -6.66 -5.25
CA THR A 45 -7.22 -6.96 -6.63
C THR A 45 -7.81 -5.93 -7.59
N ALA A 46 -7.01 -5.42 -8.51
CA ALA A 46 -7.44 -4.48 -9.53
C ALA A 46 -8.43 -5.12 -10.50
N GLY A 47 -9.47 -4.38 -10.89
CA GLY A 47 -10.49 -4.83 -11.84
C GLY A 47 -11.55 -5.75 -11.26
N SER A 48 -11.18 -6.82 -10.54
CA SER A 48 -12.16 -7.69 -9.87
C SER A 48 -12.61 -7.17 -8.51
N HIS A 49 -11.83 -6.27 -7.91
CA HIS A 49 -12.03 -5.75 -6.55
C HIS A 49 -12.15 -6.85 -5.48
N ALA A 50 -11.58 -8.02 -5.78
CA ALA A 50 -11.48 -9.12 -4.85
C ALA A 50 -10.59 -8.71 -3.67
N TYR A 51 -11.11 -8.77 -2.45
CA TYR A 51 -10.40 -8.36 -1.25
C TYR A 51 -10.14 -9.53 -0.30
N HIS A 52 -9.03 -9.43 0.42
CA HIS A 52 -8.63 -10.41 1.42
C HIS A 52 -7.92 -9.73 2.59
N CYS A 53 -8.09 -10.30 3.79
CA CYS A 53 -7.35 -9.89 4.97
C CYS A 53 -7.16 -11.08 5.92
N SER A 54 -5.92 -11.39 6.26
CA SER A 54 -5.59 -12.41 7.26
C SER A 54 -4.45 -11.94 8.15
N THR A 55 -4.22 -12.60 9.26
CA THR A 55 -2.99 -12.42 10.05
C THR A 55 -1.77 -12.99 9.30
N ASN A 56 -0.57 -12.65 9.75
CA ASN A 56 0.71 -13.21 9.28
C ASN A 56 0.84 -14.74 9.43
N ASN A 57 0.00 -15.38 10.25
CA ASN A 57 -0.11 -16.85 10.34
C ASN A 57 -1.37 -17.42 9.63
N ASN A 58 -1.88 -16.72 8.62
CA ASN A 58 -2.99 -17.14 7.76
C ASN A 58 -4.34 -17.36 8.47
N ARG A 59 -4.58 -16.75 9.65
CA ARG A 59 -5.92 -16.76 10.24
C ARG A 59 -6.77 -15.65 9.59
N PRO A 60 -7.98 -15.95 9.07
CA PRO A 60 -8.86 -14.93 8.51
C PRO A 60 -9.14 -13.81 9.50
N CYS A 61 -9.18 -12.56 9.02
CA CYS A 61 -9.50 -11.43 9.87
C CYS A 61 -10.95 -11.49 10.33
N GLY A 62 -11.20 -11.50 11.65
CA GLY A 62 -12.55 -11.52 12.21
C GLY A 62 -13.42 -10.28 11.90
N GLY A 63 -12.83 -9.25 11.30
CA GLY A 63 -13.54 -8.09 10.77
C GLY A 63 -14.12 -8.28 9.37
N LEU A 64 -13.78 -9.38 8.66
CA LEU A 64 -14.36 -9.71 7.36
C LEU A 64 -15.78 -10.25 7.56
N ARG A 65 -16.78 -9.38 7.41
CA ARG A 65 -18.21 -9.71 7.62
C ARG A 65 -19.04 -9.37 6.38
N GLY A 66 -18.56 -9.79 5.21
CA GLY A 66 -19.19 -9.47 3.92
C GLY A 66 -18.87 -8.07 3.37
N ALA A 67 -18.00 -7.32 4.05
CA ALA A 67 -17.47 -6.03 3.59
C ALA A 67 -15.96 -5.93 3.89
N PRO A 68 -15.22 -5.00 3.24
CA PRO A 68 -13.86 -4.66 3.63
C PRO A 68 -13.77 -4.31 5.12
N CYS A 69 -12.74 -4.81 5.80
CA CYS A 69 -12.54 -4.53 7.21
C CYS A 69 -11.70 -3.26 7.41
N LYS A 70 -11.64 -2.76 8.65
CA LYS A 70 -10.82 -1.61 9.04
C LYS A 70 -9.33 -1.68 8.66
N HIS A 71 -8.78 -2.87 8.42
CA HIS A 71 -7.40 -3.02 7.95
C HIS A 71 -7.28 -2.68 6.46
N LEU A 72 -8.27 -3.07 5.65
CA LEU A 72 -8.35 -2.70 4.24
C LEU A 72 -8.57 -1.19 4.09
N GLU A 73 -9.43 -0.60 4.93
CA GLU A 73 -9.62 0.86 5.00
C GLU A 73 -8.31 1.59 5.31
N ALA A 74 -7.63 1.19 6.39
CA ALA A 74 -6.34 1.79 6.76
C ALA A 74 -5.28 1.63 5.66
N LEU A 75 -5.25 0.47 4.99
CA LEU A 75 -4.35 0.24 3.86
C LEU A 75 -4.66 1.18 2.69
N ALA A 76 -5.93 1.35 2.35
CA ALA A 76 -6.37 2.22 1.27
C ALA A 76 -6.07 3.70 1.57
N ASP A 77 -6.31 4.15 2.80
CA ASP A 77 -5.98 5.51 3.22
C ASP A 77 -4.48 5.78 3.13
N GLU A 78 -3.64 4.84 3.58
CA GLU A 78 -2.18 4.98 3.47
C GLU A 78 -1.73 4.97 2.00
N ALA A 79 -2.37 4.17 1.13
CA ALA A 79 -2.10 4.17 -0.30
C ALA A 79 -2.45 5.52 -0.95
N VAL A 80 -3.62 6.09 -0.63
CA VAL A 80 -4.02 7.42 -1.12
C VAL A 80 -3.08 8.50 -0.59
N LEU A 81 -2.66 8.42 0.67
CA LEU A 81 -1.69 9.33 1.27
C LEU A 81 -0.34 9.32 0.54
N GLN A 82 0.15 8.14 0.15
CA GLN A 82 1.47 7.99 -0.48
C GLN A 82 1.46 8.20 -2.00
N TYR A 83 0.43 7.70 -2.68
CA TYR A 83 0.41 7.61 -4.13
C TYR A 83 -0.55 8.62 -4.78
N GLY A 84 -1.45 9.21 -3.99
CA GLY A 84 -2.52 10.08 -4.47
C GLY A 84 -3.74 9.28 -4.98
N VAL A 85 -4.93 9.85 -4.80
CA VAL A 85 -6.21 9.20 -5.14
C VAL A 85 -6.28 8.76 -6.60
N ASP A 86 -5.88 9.62 -7.54
CA ASP A 86 -5.95 9.34 -8.97
C ASP A 86 -5.11 8.12 -9.37
N ARG A 87 -3.92 7.99 -8.75
CA ARG A 87 -3.02 6.88 -9.05
C ARG A 87 -3.57 5.56 -8.50
N VAL A 88 -4.10 5.58 -7.28
CA VAL A 88 -4.69 4.38 -6.67
C VAL A 88 -5.95 3.97 -7.44
N ALA A 89 -6.83 4.92 -7.77
CA ALA A 89 -8.05 4.68 -8.53
C ALA A 89 -7.77 4.09 -9.90
N ARG A 90 -6.85 4.71 -10.66
CA ARG A 90 -6.41 4.21 -11.96
C ARG A 90 -5.83 2.81 -11.86
N TYR A 91 -5.00 2.56 -10.85
CA TYR A 91 -4.39 1.25 -10.65
C TYR A 91 -5.44 0.17 -10.35
N LEU A 92 -6.41 0.48 -9.48
CA LEU A 92 -7.50 -0.43 -9.12
C LEU A 92 -8.55 -0.58 -10.23
N ARG A 93 -8.54 0.31 -11.24
CA ARG A 93 -9.52 0.37 -12.33
C ARG A 93 -10.93 0.74 -11.84
N VAL A 94 -10.98 1.67 -10.88
CA VAL A 94 -12.23 2.24 -10.38
C VAL A 94 -12.34 3.71 -10.80
N ASP A 95 -13.55 4.14 -11.10
CA ASP A 95 -13.85 5.56 -11.26
C ASP A 95 -13.95 6.22 -9.88
N ALA A 96 -12.96 7.05 -9.55
CA ALA A 96 -12.96 7.81 -8.30
C ALA A 96 -14.07 8.86 -8.26
N GLY A 97 -14.60 9.33 -9.40
CA GLY A 97 -15.56 10.42 -9.51
C GLY A 97 -15.17 11.71 -8.77
N ASP A 98 -16.05 12.69 -8.84
CA ASP A 98 -15.83 13.96 -8.16
C ASP A 98 -15.97 13.80 -6.64
N GLY A 99 -15.04 14.39 -5.89
CA GLY A 99 -15.09 14.46 -4.42
C GLY A 99 -14.46 13.29 -3.66
N THR A 100 -13.94 12.25 -4.30
CA THR A 100 -13.18 11.20 -3.60
C THR A 100 -11.82 11.70 -3.16
N GLN A 101 -11.59 11.71 -1.85
CA GLN A 101 -10.36 12.26 -1.25
C GLN A 101 -9.63 11.23 -0.39
N THR A 102 -10.33 10.21 0.11
CA THR A 102 -9.78 9.21 1.04
C THR A 102 -9.78 7.81 0.43
N GLY A 103 -9.04 6.90 1.05
CA GLY A 103 -9.05 5.49 0.69
C GLY A 103 -10.39 4.84 1.03
N VAL A 104 -11.04 5.25 2.11
CA VAL A 104 -12.40 4.80 2.47
C VAL A 104 -13.41 5.19 1.40
N ASP A 105 -13.38 6.44 0.91
CA ASP A 105 -14.25 6.88 -0.20
C ASP A 105 -14.04 5.99 -1.43
N LEU A 106 -12.78 5.69 -1.75
CA LEU A 106 -12.43 4.85 -2.89
C LEU A 106 -12.93 3.41 -2.72
N LEU A 107 -12.76 2.82 -1.52
CA LEU A 107 -13.25 1.48 -1.22
C LEU A 107 -14.77 1.37 -1.33
N SER A 108 -15.50 2.42 -0.95
CA SER A 108 -16.96 2.46 -1.03
C SER A 108 -17.51 2.38 -2.46
N ARG A 109 -16.66 2.68 -3.46
CA ARG A 109 -17.01 2.66 -4.89
C ARG A 109 -16.68 1.33 -5.57
N LEU A 110 -16.03 0.41 -4.87
CA LEU A 110 -15.66 -0.90 -5.42
C LEU A 110 -16.88 -1.84 -5.42
N ASP A 111 -17.04 -2.65 -6.47
CA ASP A 111 -17.82 -3.89 -6.41
C ASP A 111 -17.03 -4.96 -5.65
N ALA A 112 -16.84 -4.72 -4.35
CA ALA A 112 -15.93 -5.48 -3.51
C ALA A 112 -16.45 -6.89 -3.25
N ARG A 113 -15.63 -7.91 -3.50
CA ARG A 113 -15.95 -9.32 -3.21
C ARG A 113 -14.88 -9.96 -2.37
N HIS A 114 -15.27 -10.66 -1.31
CA HIS A 114 -14.30 -11.39 -0.51
C HIS A 114 -13.80 -12.61 -1.27
N GLU A 115 -12.48 -12.74 -1.41
CA GLU A 115 -11.84 -13.90 -2.04
C GLU A 115 -10.63 -14.33 -1.20
N PRO A 116 -10.66 -15.52 -0.57
CA PRO A 116 -9.51 -16.04 0.16
C PRO A 116 -8.29 -16.16 -0.74
N THR A 117 -7.18 -15.52 -0.36
CA THR A 117 -5.92 -15.63 -1.09
C THR A 117 -4.74 -15.77 -0.12
N SER A 118 -3.62 -16.28 -0.60
CA SER A 118 -2.44 -16.47 0.26
C SER A 118 -1.80 -15.13 0.62
N ALA A 119 -1.62 -14.90 1.92
CA ALA A 119 -0.87 -13.75 2.44
C ALA A 119 0.65 -13.86 2.24
N ALA A 120 1.16 -15.06 1.91
CA ALA A 120 2.59 -15.36 1.95
C ALA A 120 3.43 -14.47 1.02
N VAL A 121 2.92 -14.18 -0.19
CA VAL A 121 3.64 -13.36 -1.17
C VAL A 121 3.77 -11.92 -0.68
N VAL A 122 2.67 -11.32 -0.22
CA VAL A 122 2.67 -9.95 0.31
C VAL A 122 3.55 -9.85 1.56
N PHE A 123 3.47 -10.83 2.46
CA PHE A 123 4.28 -10.85 3.66
C PHE A 123 5.78 -11.01 3.34
N SER A 124 6.15 -11.85 2.37
CA SER A 124 7.54 -11.99 1.92
C SER A 124 8.09 -10.69 1.32
N ARG A 125 7.28 -9.94 0.58
CA ARG A 125 7.64 -8.61 0.06
C ARG A 125 7.83 -7.59 1.17
N PHE A 126 6.99 -7.64 2.20
CA PHE A 126 7.18 -6.83 3.41
C PHE A 126 8.49 -7.16 4.13
N LEU A 127 8.82 -8.43 4.35
CA LEU A 127 10.09 -8.82 4.97
C LEU A 127 11.30 -8.34 4.14
N ARG A 128 11.21 -8.42 2.81
CA ARG A 128 12.22 -7.85 1.92
C ARG A 128 12.31 -6.33 2.05
N HIS A 129 11.19 -5.63 2.23
CA HIS A 129 11.20 -4.20 2.49
C HIS A 129 11.92 -3.86 3.80
N LEU A 130 11.66 -4.61 4.87
CA LEU A 130 12.34 -4.42 6.15
C LEU A 130 13.85 -4.63 6.03
N ALA A 131 14.31 -5.64 5.30
CA ALA A 131 15.72 -5.89 5.06
C ALA A 131 16.44 -4.68 4.42
N TYR A 132 15.75 -3.88 3.59
CA TYR A 132 16.33 -2.64 3.05
C TYR A 132 16.50 -1.55 4.12
N LEU A 133 15.66 -1.53 5.15
CA LEU A 133 15.75 -0.56 6.25
C LEU A 133 16.90 -0.87 7.22
N GLU A 134 17.42 -2.10 7.19
CA GLU A 134 18.58 -2.52 7.98
C GLU A 134 19.92 -2.10 7.35
N LEU A 135 19.91 -1.68 6.08
CA LEU A 135 21.13 -1.22 5.40
C LEU A 135 21.57 0.15 5.95
N PRO A 136 22.88 0.36 6.17
CA PRO A 136 23.38 1.66 6.59
C PRO A 136 23.07 2.72 5.52
N THR A 137 22.61 3.89 5.96
CA THR A 137 22.43 5.03 5.06
C THR A 137 23.75 5.41 4.41
N SER A 138 23.72 5.71 3.12
CA SER A 138 24.89 6.12 2.35
C SER A 138 24.56 7.32 1.47
N THR A 139 25.49 8.26 1.40
CA THR A 139 25.46 9.38 0.45
C THR A 139 26.37 9.14 -0.75
N THR A 140 27.02 7.96 -0.82
CA THR A 140 27.82 7.58 -1.97
C THR A 140 26.93 7.57 -3.21
N ALA A 141 27.38 8.28 -4.25
CA ALA A 141 26.64 8.33 -5.50
C ALA A 141 26.51 6.92 -6.07
N LEU A 142 25.27 6.49 -6.35
CA LEU A 142 25.01 5.26 -7.08
C LEU A 142 25.50 5.47 -8.51
N PRO A 143 26.55 4.75 -8.97
CA PRO A 143 27.08 4.93 -10.29
C PRO A 143 25.96 4.88 -11.31
N GLU A 144 25.07 3.89 -11.27
CA GLU A 144 23.96 3.68 -12.21
C GLU A 144 22.99 4.87 -12.30
N LEU A 145 22.92 5.76 -11.29
CA LEU A 145 22.11 6.97 -11.37
C LEU A 145 22.67 8.00 -12.38
N HIS A 146 23.92 7.87 -12.83
CA HIS A 146 24.51 8.73 -13.86
C HIS A 146 23.78 8.64 -15.22
N TRP A 147 23.11 7.51 -15.49
CA TRP A 147 22.32 7.32 -16.71
C TRP A 147 21.05 8.17 -16.73
N PHE A 148 20.55 8.57 -15.56
CA PHE A 148 19.37 9.43 -15.48
C PHE A 148 19.83 10.89 -15.48
N PRO A 149 19.32 11.73 -16.39
CA PRO A 149 19.65 13.15 -16.37
C PRO A 149 19.28 13.71 -14.99
N SER A 150 20.28 14.20 -14.25
CA SER A 150 20.04 14.88 -12.99
C SER A 150 19.21 16.12 -13.29
N THR A 151 17.94 16.10 -12.88
CA THR A 151 17.03 17.20 -13.10
C THR A 151 17.43 18.34 -12.17
N GLY A 152 18.34 19.19 -12.65
CA GLY A 152 18.63 20.55 -12.19
C GLY A 152 18.84 20.71 -10.69
N ALA A 153 20.08 20.55 -10.22
CA ALA A 153 20.57 21.41 -9.15
C ALA A 153 20.69 22.83 -9.73
N GLY A 154 19.59 23.57 -9.72
CA GLY A 154 19.58 25.00 -10.01
C GLY A 154 20.44 25.72 -8.98
N ARG A 155 21.34 26.58 -9.46
CA ARG A 155 22.06 27.58 -8.65
C ARG A 155 21.10 28.56 -7.98
#